data_AF-A0A930ZEU1-F1
#
_entry.id   AF-A0A930ZEU1-F1
#
_cell.length_a   1.000
_cell.length_b   1.000
_cell.length_c   1.000
_cell.angle_alpha   90.00
_cell.angle_beta   90.00
_cell.angle_gamma   90.00
#
_symmetry.space_group_name_H-M   'P 1'
#
loop_
_entity.id
_entity.type
_entity.pdbx_description
1 polymer ?
#
loop_
_entity_poly.entity_id
_entity_poly.type
_entity_poly.pdbx_seq_one_letter_code
_entity_poly.pdbx_strand_id
1 'polypeptide(L)' 'MRPLWRIFGGIGLVAVSVVAAIVTMAWWIRLLQTIPAESWLIFGVGLSVSTAAALWGVWILLGVFRDREESHSAPQE' A
#
# COMPACT_ATOMS: atom_id res chain seq x y z
N MET A 1 18.47 -4.35 -16.13
CA MET A 1 18.46 -3.80 -14.75
C MET A 1 17.11 -3.19 -14.29
N ARG A 2 16.01 -3.31 -15.05
CA ARG A 2 14.72 -2.65 -14.76
C ARG A 2 13.71 -3.31 -13.78
N PRO A 3 13.72 -4.64 -13.51
CA PRO A 3 12.63 -5.26 -12.73
C PRO A 3 12.75 -5.05 -11.20
N LEU A 4 13.98 -4.94 -10.67
CA LEU A 4 14.23 -4.78 -9.24
C LEU A 4 13.65 -3.48 -8.67
N TRP A 5 13.70 -2.38 -9.43
CA TRP A 5 13.17 -1.09 -9.00
C TRP A 5 11.64 -1.07 -8.86
N ARG A 6 10.91 -1.83 -9.68
CA ARG A 6 9.44 -1.97 -9.54
C ARG A 6 9.07 -2.75 -8.27
N ILE A 7 9.87 -3.75 -7.90
CA ILE A 7 9.66 -4.54 -6.68
C ILE A 7 9.94 -3.69 -5.44
N PHE A 8 11.09 -3.01 -5.39
CA PHE A 8 11.41 -2.09 -4.29
C PHE A 8 10.40 -0.93 -4.21
N GLY A 9 9.92 -0.43 -5.36
CA GLY A 9 8.85 0.57 -5.41
C GLY A 9 7.53 0.07 -4.83
N GLY A 10 7.10 -1.15 -5.19
CA GLY A 10 5.88 -1.76 -4.66
C GLY A 10 5.96 -2.04 -3.15
N ILE A 11 7.06 -2.63 -2.69
CA ILE A 11 7.32 -2.88 -1.26
C ILE A 11 7.38 -1.55 -0.48
N GLY A 12 8.05 -0.54 -1.05
CA GLY A 12 8.11 0.80 -0.46
C GLY A 12 6.73 1.43 -0.31
N LEU A 13 5.86 1.29 -1.32
CA LEU A 13 4.49 1.79 -1.26
C LEU A 13 3.69 1.11 -0.14
N VAL A 14 3.83 -0.20 0.01
CA VAL A 14 3.17 -0.97 1.07
C VAL A 14 3.69 -0.55 2.44
N ALA A 15 5.01 -0.42 2.61
CA ALA A 15 5.61 0.04 3.86
C ALA A 15 5.13 1.45 4.25
N VAL A 16 5.09 2.38 3.30
CA VAL A 16 4.57 3.74 3.52
C VAL A 16 3.09 3.71 3.91
N SER A 17 2.28 2.85 3.28
CA SER A 17 0.87 2.67 3.65
C SER A 17 0.72 2.18 5.10
N VAL A 18 1.50 1.19 5.52
CA VAL A 18 1.47 0.69 6.90
C VAL A 18 1.87 1.77 7.90
N VAL A 19 2.94 2.51 7.61
CA VAL A 19 3.39 3.62 8.47
C VAL A 19 2.31 4.72 8.54
N ALA A 20 1.71 5.08 7.40
CA ALA A 20 0.62 6.04 7.34
C ALA A 20 -0.60 5.58 8.15
N ALA A 21 -0.95 4.29 8.12
CA ALA A 21 -2.02 3.74 8.95
C ALA A 21 -1.71 3.87 10.45
N ILE A 22 -0.49 3.55 10.87
CA ILE A 22 -0.07 3.67 12.27
C ILE A 22 -0.10 5.13 12.74
N VAL A 23 0.42 6.06 11.93
CA VAL A 23 0.41 7.50 12.24
C VAL A 23 -1.02 8.02 12.31
N THR A 24 -1.87 7.62 11.36
CA THR A 24 -3.30 7.96 11.35
C THR A 24 -3.98 7.44 12.60
N MET A 25 -3.69 6.21 13.03
CA MET A 25 -4.24 5.61 14.24
C MET A 25 -3.82 6.38 15.50
N ALA A 26 -2.52 6.71 15.62
CA ALA A 26 -2.01 7.48 16.75
C ALA A 26 -2.59 8.90 16.80
N TRP A 27 -2.78 9.52 15.64
CA TRP A 27 -3.38 10.84 15.52
C TRP A 27 -4.88 10.81 15.82
N TRP A 28 -5.58 9.79 15.33
CA TRP A 28 -7.00 9.58 15.60
C TRP A 28 -7.29 9.43 17.09
N ILE A 29 -6.47 8.69 17.84
CA ILE A 29 -6.62 8.54 19.29
C ILE A 29 -6.54 9.90 20.00
N ARG A 30 -5.59 10.77 19.61
CA ARG A 30 -5.50 12.14 20.16
C ARG A 30 -6.72 12.98 19.79
N LEU A 31 -7.20 12.85 18.57
CA LEU A 31 -8.37 13.60 18.09
C LEU A 31 -9.67 13.13 18.74
N LEU A 32 -9.77 11.84 19.08
CA LEU A 32 -10.92 11.27 19.79
C LEU A 32 -11.14 11.94 21.17
N GLN A 33 -10.04 12.32 21.83
CA GLN A 33 -10.09 12.98 23.13
C GLN A 33 -10.46 14.46 23.07
N THR A 34 -10.36 15.09 21.90
CA THR A 34 -10.64 16.52 21.72
C THR A 34 -11.97 16.74 20.99
N ILE A 35 -12.18 16.06 19.85
CA ILE A 35 -13.38 16.22 19.00
C ILE A 35 -13.81 14.84 18.44
N PRO A 36 -14.65 14.08 19.18
CA PRO A 36 -14.96 12.70 18.83
C PRO A 36 -15.73 12.57 17.50
N ALA A 37 -16.63 13.50 17.16
CA ALA A 37 -17.43 13.42 15.94
C ALA A 37 -16.61 13.52 14.65
N GLU A 38 -15.67 14.49 14.57
CA GLU A 38 -14.82 14.66 13.38
C GLU A 38 -13.71 13.60 13.28
N SER A 39 -13.30 13.02 14.42
CA SER A 39 -12.26 11.98 14.44
C SER A 39 -12.61 10.77 13.59
N TRP A 40 -13.88 10.33 13.58
CA TRP A 40 -14.33 9.17 12.80
C TRP A 40 -14.24 9.40 11.29
N LEU A 41 -14.47 10.62 10.82
CA LEU A 41 -14.32 10.97 9.41
C LEU A 41 -12.86 10.89 8.98
N ILE A 42 -11.96 11.44 9.80
CA ILE A 42 -10.51 11.42 9.54
C ILE A 42 -9.97 9.98 9.56
N PHE A 43 -10.46 9.15 10.47
CA PHE A 43 -10.12 7.73 10.50
C PHE A 43 -10.59 7.00 9.25
N GLY A 44 -11.85 7.17 8.85
CA GLY A 44 -12.41 6.55 7.65
C GLY A 44 -11.68 6.95 6.38
N VAL A 45 -11.34 8.24 6.24
CA VAL A 45 -10.57 8.74 5.10
C VAL A 45 -9.14 8.19 5.09
N GLY A 46 -8.43 8.26 6.23
CA GLY A 46 -7.06 7.76 6.33
C GLY A 46 -6.96 6.25 6.09
N LEU A 47 -7.92 5.48 6.60
CA LEU A 47 -8.00 4.04 6.37
C LEU A 47 -8.31 3.71 4.90
N SER A 48 -9.19 4.48 4.26
CA SER A 48 -9.52 4.32 2.84
C SER A 48 -8.31 4.62 1.95
N VAL A 49 -7.58 5.71 2.23
CA VAL A 49 -6.35 6.07 1.51
C VAL A 49 -5.27 5.02 1.72
N SER A 50 -5.09 4.54 2.95
CA SER A 50 -4.13 3.47 3.24
C SER A 50 -4.48 2.18 2.50
N THR A 51 -5.76 1.79 2.48
CA THR A 51 -6.22 0.57 1.80
C THR A 51 -6.00 0.68 0.29
N ALA A 52 -6.33 1.83 -0.31
CA ALA A 52 -6.09 2.07 -1.73
C ALA A 52 -4.59 2.00 -2.08
N ALA A 53 -3.72 2.59 -1.24
CA ALA A 53 -2.27 2.54 -1.43
C ALA A 53 -1.72 1.10 -1.31
N ALA A 54 -2.19 0.32 -0.33
CA ALA A 54 -1.81 -1.08 -0.17
C ALA A 54 -2.25 -1.93 -1.37
N LEU A 55 -3.50 -1.80 -1.82
CA LEU A 55 -4.03 -2.50 -2.99
C LEU A 55 -3.24 -2.16 -4.26
N TRP A 56 -2.92 -0.89 -4.44
CA TRP A 56 -2.12 -0.44 -5.58
C TRP A 56 -0.69 -1.01 -5.54
N GLY A 57 -0.05 -1.01 -4.37
CA GLY A 57 1.26 -1.62 -4.17
C GLY A 57 1.27 -3.12 -4.48
N VAL A 58 0.24 -3.85 -4.02
CA VAL A 58 0.06 -5.28 -4.29
C VAL A 58 -0.19 -5.55 -5.77
N TRP A 59 -1.00 -4.72 -6.44
CA TRP A 59 -1.28 -4.85 -7.88
C TRP A 59 0.00 -4.71 -8.73
N ILE A 60 0.85 -3.74 -8.40
CA ILE A 60 2.15 -3.55 -9.06
C ILE A 60 3.04 -4.78 -8.85
N LEU A 61 3.04 -5.34 -7.63
CA LEU A 61 3.83 -6.52 -7.30
C LEU A 61 3.36 -7.75 -8.09
N LEU A 62 2.04 -8.02 -8.10
CA LEU A 62 1.40 -9.10 -8.85
C LEU A 62 1.72 -9.02 -10.35
N GLY A 63 1.65 -7.82 -10.94
CA GLY A 63 2.00 -7.63 -12.35
C GLY A 63 3.46 -7.99 -12.64
N VAL A 64 4.39 -7.63 -11.75
CA VAL A 64 5.81 -7.99 -11.91
C VAL A 64 6.04 -9.51 -11.78
N PHE A 65 5.35 -10.19 -10.86
CA PHE A 65 5.45 -11.64 -10.72
C PHE A 65 4.87 -12.38 -11.94
N ARG A 66 3.71 -11.93 -12.45
CA ARG A 66 3.09 -12.50 -13.65
C ARG A 66 3.99 -12.36 -14.89
N ASP A 67 4.58 -11.17 -15.10
CA ASP A 67 5.53 -10.94 -16.21
C ASP A 67 6.77 -11.88 -16.12
N ARG A 68 7.14 -12.31 -14.91
CA ARG A 68 8.27 -13.24 -14.70
C ARG A 68 7.89 -14.70 -14.97
N GLU A 69 6.69 -15.13 -14.61
CA GLU A 69 6.19 -16.50 -14.90
C GLU A 69 6.03 -16.76 -16.40
N GLU A 70 5.53 -15.77 -17.16
CA GLU A 70 5.40 -15.86 -18.63
C GLU A 70 6.77 -15.96 -19.33
N SER A 71 7.81 -15.30 -18.79
CA SER A 71 9.16 -15.39 -19.33
C SER A 71 9.88 -16.72 -19.06
N HIS A 72 9.39 -17.52 -18.10
CA HIS A 72 9.97 -18.83 -17.75
C HIS A 72 9.27 -20.00 -18.45
N SER A 73 8.11 -19.75 -19.06
CA SER A 73 7.29 -20.74 -19.76
C SER A 73 7.34 -20.63 -21.29
N ALA A 74 8.10 -19.68 -21.83
CA ALA A 74 8.44 -19.67 -23.25
C ALA A 74 9.29 -20.91 -23.59
N PRO A 75 8.78 -21.86 -24.41
CA PRO A 75 9.62 -22.90 -24.98
C PRO A 75 10.68 -22.22 -25.85
N GLN A 76 11.94 -22.62 -25.69
CA GLN A 76 12.93 -22.36 -26.71
C GLN A 76 12.51 -23.15 -27.95
N GLU A 77 11.82 -22.49 -28.87
CA GLU A 77 11.79 -22.89 -30.27
C GLU A 77 13.11 -22.52 -30.96
#